data_AF-A0A3L7TLG9-F1
#
_entry.id   AF-A0A3L7TLG9-F1
#
_cell.length_a   1.000
_cell.length_b   1.000
_cell.length_c   1.000
_cell.angle_alpha   90.00
_cell.angle_beta   90.00
_cell.angle_gamma   90.00
#
_symmetry.space_group_name_H-M   'P 1'
#
loop_
_entity.id
_entity.type
_entity.pdbx_description
1 polymer ?
#
loop_
_entity_poly.entity_id
_entity_poly.type
_entity_poly.pdbx_seq_one_letter_code
_entity_poly.pdbx_strand_id
1 'polypeptide(L)'
;MQRRVFASSISIAALAICVLATCVNAQVPAGPPGAKPLGLPAQGPGFGQALPRKLDAVGGIVIGGPVATPPLPTDVELNAVAIDAWLEALVSELSSNSFETRVAASAMLLEKRADQRQLMSLLARTNIDREARARLIFALQQRILKAPRGALGVRMESMRDDLGVRVTGLIPGMPGEKLLRLHDVVYAIDGAPLALREDLIRNVQSKEPGRVVTLSVYRQQRDAKGKGLFDANGQPLLDKHDFEIELASTDTLEVKGGPEQVNLLPSPISLEREALAEAVATRFGETARVLTLPEREVEARKGQALDAHPVVREALASLELLRKVGGADAATMKLLLIEATKLRQKAESDGISDAEREHLLALADRVDAIVLEISRLGK
;
A
#
# COMPACT_ATOMS: atom_id res chain seq x y z
N MET A 1 -5.87 -42.28 43.85
CA MET A 1 -5.87 -42.31 42.37
C MET A 1 -5.76 -40.89 41.86
N GLN A 2 -4.54 -40.34 41.87
CA GLN A 2 -3.63 -40.17 40.72
C GLN A 2 -4.10 -39.18 39.64
N ARG A 3 -3.51 -37.98 39.77
CA ARG A 3 -3.25 -36.90 38.81
C ARG A 3 -3.16 -37.30 37.34
N ARG A 4 -3.55 -36.39 36.44
CA ARG A 4 -2.74 -36.01 35.26
C ARG A 4 -3.01 -34.57 34.83
N VAL A 5 -1.96 -33.78 34.95
CA VAL A 5 -1.77 -32.42 34.40
C VAL A 5 -1.16 -32.62 33.01
N PHE A 6 -1.71 -31.97 31.98
CA PHE A 6 -1.03 -31.85 30.68
C PHE A 6 -0.54 -30.40 30.54
N ALA A 7 0.78 -30.25 30.62
CA ALA A 7 1.50 -29.06 30.20
C ALA A 7 1.98 -29.30 28.76
N SER A 8 1.73 -28.35 27.86
CA SER A 8 2.25 -28.36 26.50
C SER A 8 3.18 -27.17 26.33
N SER A 9 4.48 -27.49 26.30
CA SER A 9 5.59 -26.58 26.10
C SER A 9 5.71 -26.20 24.61
N ILE A 10 5.73 -24.92 24.29
CA ILE A 10 6.06 -24.41 22.96
C ILE A 10 7.51 -23.91 23.01
N SER A 11 8.41 -24.63 22.35
CA SER A 11 9.78 -24.21 22.10
C SER A 11 9.83 -23.26 20.91
N ILE A 12 10.30 -22.04 21.12
CA ILE A 12 10.63 -21.07 20.07
C ILE A 12 12.11 -21.22 19.75
N ALA A 13 12.44 -21.82 18.60
CA ALA A 13 13.78 -21.84 18.05
C ALA A 13 13.94 -20.66 17.08
N ALA A 14 14.88 -19.77 17.39
CA ALA A 14 15.26 -18.63 16.56
C ALA A 14 16.10 -19.09 15.37
N LEU A 15 15.65 -18.76 14.16
CA LEU A 15 16.38 -18.99 12.91
C LEU A 15 17.07 -17.69 12.49
N ALA A 16 18.39 -17.64 12.62
CA ALA A 16 19.22 -16.56 12.09
C ALA A 16 19.60 -16.89 10.64
N ILE A 17 19.23 -16.01 9.69
CA ILE A 17 19.65 -16.10 8.29
C ILE A 17 20.63 -14.95 8.03
N CYS A 18 21.90 -15.31 7.83
CA CYS A 18 22.92 -14.45 7.23
C CYS A 18 22.72 -14.39 5.71
N VAL A 19 22.66 -13.19 5.13
CA VAL A 19 22.78 -12.98 3.68
C VAL A 19 24.11 -12.28 3.40
N LEU A 20 25.03 -13.02 2.77
CA LEU A 20 26.23 -12.48 2.17
C LEU A 20 25.89 -11.96 0.76
N ALA A 21 26.15 -10.68 0.51
CA ALA A 21 26.06 -10.08 -0.81
C ALA A 21 27.35 -10.34 -1.59
N THR A 22 27.26 -11.05 -2.71
CA THR A 22 28.31 -11.11 -3.73
C THR A 22 27.89 -10.28 -4.94
N CYS A 23 28.64 -9.22 -5.20
CA CYS A 23 28.51 -8.40 -6.39
C CYS A 23 29.20 -9.11 -7.56
N VAL A 24 28.44 -9.57 -8.55
CA VAL A 24 28.99 -10.00 -9.86
C VAL A 24 28.67 -8.92 -10.88
N ASN A 25 29.71 -8.24 -11.34
CA ASN A 25 29.68 -7.23 -12.38
C ASN A 25 29.82 -7.94 -13.74
N ALA A 26 28.78 -7.93 -14.58
CA ALA A 26 28.81 -8.52 -15.91
C ALA A 26 28.79 -7.41 -16.98
N GLN A 27 29.93 -7.24 -17.65
CA GLN A 27 30.12 -6.37 -18.81
C GLN A 27 29.27 -6.86 -19.99
N VAL A 28 28.45 -5.98 -20.58
CA VAL A 28 27.73 -6.23 -21.84
C VAL A 28 28.61 -5.77 -23.02
N PRO A 29 28.88 -6.62 -24.03
CA PRO A 29 29.63 -6.19 -25.22
C PRO A 29 28.75 -5.37 -26.18
N ALA A 30 29.35 -4.32 -26.74
CA ALA A 30 28.75 -3.44 -27.74
C ALA A 30 28.52 -4.17 -29.07
N GLY A 31 27.30 -4.06 -29.61
CA GLY A 31 26.96 -4.49 -30.96
C GLY A 31 27.35 -3.45 -32.03
N PRO A 32 27.55 -3.88 -33.30
CA PRO A 32 28.09 -3.02 -34.37
C PRO A 32 27.06 -2.02 -34.92
N PRO A 33 27.52 -0.88 -35.47
CA PRO A 33 26.65 0.17 -36.00
C PRO A 33 26.26 -0.13 -37.45
N GLY A 34 24.97 -0.03 -37.78
CA GLY A 34 24.55 0.05 -39.18
C GLY A 34 23.17 -0.51 -39.50
N ALA A 35 22.10 0.17 -39.08
CA ALA A 35 20.79 0.04 -39.70
C ALA A 35 20.15 1.43 -39.84
N LYS A 36 19.88 1.83 -41.09
CA LYS A 36 19.16 3.07 -41.41
C LYS A 36 17.69 2.91 -41.02
N PRO A 37 17.04 3.90 -40.38
CA PRO A 37 15.61 3.85 -40.14
C PRO A 37 14.83 4.08 -41.45
N LEU A 38 13.83 3.22 -41.70
CA LEU A 38 12.84 3.40 -42.76
C LEU A 38 11.96 4.63 -42.48
N GLY A 39 11.71 5.42 -43.51
CA GLY A 39 10.82 6.58 -43.45
C GLY A 39 9.35 6.17 -43.36
N LEU A 40 8.64 6.75 -42.40
CA LEU A 40 7.18 6.71 -42.29
C LEU A 40 6.56 7.82 -43.16
N PRO A 41 5.37 7.60 -43.75
CA PRO A 41 4.66 8.62 -44.51
C PRO A 41 4.04 9.70 -43.61
N ALA A 42 3.85 10.87 -44.21
CA ALA A 42 3.47 12.14 -43.58
C ALA A 42 2.16 12.07 -42.77
N GLN A 43 2.20 12.70 -41.60
CA GLN A 43 1.09 12.89 -40.66
C GLN A 43 0.04 13.85 -41.22
N GLY A 44 -1.24 13.46 -41.16
CA GLY A 44 -2.38 14.37 -41.29
C GLY A 44 -2.63 15.15 -39.98
N PRO A 45 -3.32 16.30 -40.02
CA PRO A 45 -3.47 17.16 -38.84
C PRO A 45 -4.61 16.65 -37.96
N GLY A 46 -4.33 16.36 -36.67
CA GLY A 46 -5.38 16.22 -35.66
C GLY A 46 -5.26 15.12 -34.60
N PHE A 47 -4.09 14.54 -34.34
CA PHE A 47 -3.93 13.59 -33.22
C PHE A 47 -3.36 14.26 -31.98
N GLY A 48 -4.04 14.01 -30.85
CA GLY A 48 -3.83 14.62 -29.55
C GLY A 48 -2.37 14.57 -29.07
N GLN A 49 -2.00 15.62 -28.35
CA GLN A 49 -0.67 15.80 -27.78
C GLN A 49 -0.28 14.56 -26.96
N ALA A 50 0.75 13.85 -27.42
CA ALA A 50 1.41 12.83 -26.62
C ALA A 50 1.99 13.49 -25.36
N LEU A 51 1.63 12.95 -24.19
CA LEU A 51 2.17 13.43 -22.91
C LEU A 51 3.70 13.37 -22.93
N PRO A 52 4.41 14.41 -22.44
CA PRO A 52 5.87 14.44 -22.45
C PRO A 52 6.43 13.36 -21.53
N ARG A 53 7.25 12.47 -22.09
CA ARG A 53 8.10 11.54 -21.32
C ARG A 53 9.28 12.34 -20.76
N LYS A 54 9.36 12.52 -19.45
CA LYS A 54 10.58 13.00 -18.80
C LYS A 54 11.54 11.82 -18.58
N LEU A 55 12.68 11.84 -19.25
CA LEU A 55 13.86 11.07 -18.84
C LEU A 55 14.48 11.79 -17.63
N ASP A 56 14.89 11.03 -16.61
CA ASP A 56 15.72 11.60 -15.55
C ASP A 56 17.16 11.82 -16.04
N ALA A 57 17.95 12.53 -15.24
CA ALA A 57 19.35 12.86 -15.53
C ALA A 57 20.28 11.64 -15.63
N VAL A 58 19.79 10.42 -15.36
CA VAL A 58 20.58 9.18 -15.36
C VAL A 58 20.15 8.24 -16.51
N GLY A 59 19.24 8.67 -17.37
CA GLY A 59 18.73 7.82 -18.46
C GLY A 59 17.83 6.69 -17.97
N GLY A 60 17.36 6.75 -16.72
CA GLY A 60 16.32 5.91 -16.19
C GLY A 60 14.96 6.35 -16.74
N ILE A 61 14.15 5.37 -17.17
CA ILE A 61 12.73 5.62 -17.41
C ILE A 61 12.08 5.76 -16.03
N VAL A 62 11.77 7.00 -15.62
CA VAL A 62 10.95 7.25 -14.44
C VAL A 62 9.53 6.82 -14.77
N ILE A 63 9.18 5.58 -14.45
CA ILE A 63 7.80 5.12 -14.37
C ILE A 63 7.23 5.68 -13.06
N GLY A 64 6.85 6.96 -13.06
CA GLY A 64 6.47 7.63 -11.82
C GLY A 64 6.12 9.11 -11.98
N GLY A 65 5.40 9.48 -13.04
CA GLY A 65 4.69 10.75 -13.04
C GLY A 65 3.70 10.80 -11.86
N PRO A 66 3.41 11.97 -11.28
CA PRO A 66 2.43 12.08 -10.21
C PRO A 66 1.13 11.42 -10.67
N VAL A 67 0.67 10.43 -9.90
CA VAL A 67 -0.60 9.77 -10.17
C VAL A 67 -1.66 10.85 -10.08
N ALA A 68 -2.27 11.19 -11.21
CA ALA A 68 -3.31 12.21 -11.25
C ALA A 68 -4.50 11.69 -10.43
N THR A 69 -4.64 12.21 -9.21
CA THR A 69 -5.78 11.87 -8.36
C THR A 69 -7.04 12.35 -9.07
N PRO A 70 -8.04 11.48 -9.31
CA PRO A 70 -9.29 11.94 -9.88
C PRO A 70 -9.92 12.99 -8.96
N PRO A 71 -10.45 14.09 -9.52
CA PRO A 71 -11.01 15.15 -8.70
C PRO A 71 -12.20 14.62 -7.90
N LEU A 72 -12.25 14.94 -6.61
CA LEU A 72 -13.39 14.62 -5.77
C LEU A 72 -14.61 15.47 -6.17
N PRO A 73 -15.84 14.94 -6.09
CA PRO A 73 -17.05 15.70 -6.42
C PRO A 73 -17.17 16.98 -5.58
N THR A 74 -17.59 18.09 -6.17
CA THR A 74 -17.78 19.38 -5.49
C THR A 74 -18.88 19.31 -4.41
N ASP A 75 -18.89 20.24 -3.46
CA ASP A 75 -19.94 20.27 -2.43
C ASP A 75 -21.34 20.45 -3.02
N VAL A 76 -21.47 21.18 -4.14
CA VAL A 76 -22.75 21.34 -4.86
C VAL A 76 -23.23 19.99 -5.41
N GLU A 77 -22.35 19.23 -6.05
CA GLU A 77 -22.67 17.88 -6.55
C GLU A 77 -22.99 16.93 -5.40
N LEU A 78 -22.23 16.99 -4.31
CA LEU A 78 -22.48 16.18 -3.13
C LEU A 78 -23.79 16.55 -2.44
N ASN A 79 -24.21 17.82 -2.48
CA ASN A 79 -25.48 18.29 -1.92
C ASN A 79 -26.72 17.90 -2.75
N ALA A 80 -26.53 17.44 -3.98
CA ALA A 80 -27.63 16.95 -4.84
C ALA A 80 -27.92 15.45 -4.69
N VAL A 81 -27.00 14.67 -4.09
CA VAL A 81 -27.15 13.20 -3.96
C VAL A 81 -28.27 12.82 -2.97
N ALA A 82 -29.25 12.02 -3.37
CA ALA A 82 -30.22 11.47 -2.43
C ALA A 82 -29.55 10.44 -1.51
N ILE A 83 -29.76 10.55 -0.20
CA ILE A 83 -29.20 9.63 0.79
C ILE A 83 -30.30 8.63 1.18
N ASP A 84 -29.96 7.35 1.16
CA ASP A 84 -30.91 6.32 1.57
C ASP A 84 -31.23 6.41 3.07
N ALA A 85 -32.51 6.24 3.43
CA ALA A 85 -32.98 6.33 4.81
C ALA A 85 -32.26 5.36 5.78
N TRP A 86 -31.88 4.17 5.31
CA TRP A 86 -31.15 3.20 6.13
C TRP A 86 -29.75 3.70 6.51
N LEU A 87 -29.12 4.49 5.63
CA LEU A 87 -27.79 5.02 5.85
C LEU A 87 -27.85 6.20 6.83
N GLU A 88 -28.90 7.03 6.74
CA GLU A 88 -29.16 8.09 7.74
C GLU A 88 -29.40 7.50 9.14
N ALA A 89 -30.22 6.45 9.25
CA ALA A 89 -30.43 5.73 10.50
C ALA A 89 -29.09 5.18 11.05
N LEU A 90 -28.25 4.62 10.17
CA LEU A 90 -26.95 4.10 10.56
C LEU A 90 -25.98 5.18 11.07
N VAL A 91 -26.00 6.38 10.48
CA VAL A 91 -25.19 7.52 10.98
C VAL A 91 -25.65 7.94 12.37
N SER A 92 -26.96 7.89 12.65
CA SER A 92 -27.47 8.13 14.01
C SER A 92 -26.95 7.08 14.99
N GLU A 93 -26.92 5.80 14.61
CA GLU A 93 -26.38 4.72 15.44
C GLU A 93 -24.86 4.84 15.66
N LEU A 94 -24.11 5.30 14.66
CA LEU A 94 -22.68 5.60 14.79
C LEU A 94 -22.39 6.68 15.83
N SER A 95 -23.37 7.55 16.13
CA SER A 95 -23.25 8.60 17.15
C SER A 95 -23.87 8.19 18.50
N SER A 96 -24.25 6.91 18.66
CA SER A 96 -24.83 6.40 19.91
C SER A 96 -23.83 6.47 21.07
N ASN A 97 -24.31 6.76 22.28
CA ASN A 97 -23.50 6.68 23.50
C ASN A 97 -23.04 5.25 23.82
N SER A 98 -23.75 4.23 23.30
CA SER A 98 -23.37 2.82 23.49
C SER A 98 -22.25 2.42 22.53
N PHE A 99 -21.12 1.98 23.08
CA PHE A 99 -19.98 1.49 22.31
C PHE A 99 -20.36 0.29 21.42
N GLU A 100 -21.14 -0.65 21.95
CA GLU A 100 -21.58 -1.85 21.24
C GLU A 100 -22.40 -1.49 20.00
N THR A 101 -23.32 -0.53 20.13
CA THR A 101 -24.12 -0.02 19.01
C THR A 101 -23.23 0.60 17.93
N ARG A 102 -22.23 1.42 18.30
CA ARG A 102 -21.32 2.03 17.33
C ARG A 102 -20.47 1.01 16.57
N VAL A 103 -20.01 -0.03 17.26
CA VAL A 103 -19.24 -1.13 16.66
C VAL A 103 -20.11 -1.93 15.69
N ALA A 104 -21.32 -2.31 16.09
CA ALA A 104 -22.27 -3.01 15.22
C ALA A 104 -22.63 -2.18 13.98
N ALA A 105 -22.90 -0.88 14.16
CA ALA A 105 -23.15 0.05 13.07
C ALA A 105 -21.97 0.14 12.09
N SER A 106 -20.74 0.17 12.59
CA SER A 106 -19.53 0.22 11.76
C SER A 106 -19.32 -1.08 10.98
N ALA A 107 -19.59 -2.22 11.59
CA ALA A 107 -19.54 -3.52 10.92
C ALA A 107 -20.58 -3.58 9.79
N MET A 108 -21.82 -3.16 10.06
CA MET A 108 -22.89 -3.11 9.05
C MET A 108 -22.54 -2.15 7.90
N LEU A 109 -21.87 -1.03 8.19
CA LEU A 109 -21.40 -0.10 7.17
C LEU A 109 -20.34 -0.73 6.24
N LEU A 110 -19.49 -1.63 6.74
CA LEU A 110 -18.52 -2.34 5.91
C LEU A 110 -19.15 -3.49 5.12
N GLU A 111 -20.15 -4.17 5.70
CA GLU A 111 -20.82 -5.32 5.10
C GLU A 111 -21.79 -4.90 3.97
N LYS A 112 -22.69 -3.95 4.25
CA LYS A 112 -23.67 -3.48 3.25
C LYS A 112 -23.02 -2.49 2.30
N ARG A 113 -23.07 -2.75 0.99
CA ARG A 113 -22.54 -1.86 -0.05
C ARG A 113 -23.44 -0.63 -0.23
N ALA A 114 -23.19 0.43 0.54
CA ALA A 114 -23.72 1.76 0.22
C ALA A 114 -23.00 2.36 -1.01
N ASP A 115 -23.61 3.36 -1.64
CA ASP A 115 -22.94 4.10 -2.70
C ASP A 115 -21.83 5.02 -2.13
N GLN A 116 -20.72 5.17 -2.87
CA GLN A 116 -19.60 6.00 -2.42
C GLN A 116 -19.97 7.48 -2.39
N ARG A 117 -20.79 7.96 -3.33
CA ARG A 117 -21.22 9.37 -3.37
C ARG A 117 -22.18 9.68 -2.23
N GLN A 118 -23.02 8.73 -1.83
CA GLN A 118 -23.85 8.87 -0.63
C GLN A 118 -23.02 9.02 0.65
N LEU A 119 -21.94 8.24 0.81
CA LEU A 119 -21.04 8.38 1.95
C LEU A 119 -20.31 9.75 1.95
N MET A 120 -19.79 10.18 0.80
CA MET A 120 -19.18 11.51 0.67
C MET A 120 -20.20 12.63 0.93
N SER A 121 -21.44 12.47 0.48
CA SER A 121 -22.55 13.40 0.71
C SER A 121 -22.88 13.52 2.19
N LEU A 122 -22.94 12.41 2.93
CA LEU A 122 -23.11 12.44 4.38
C LEU A 122 -21.98 13.20 5.07
N LEU A 123 -20.73 12.90 4.71
CA LEU A 123 -19.55 13.57 5.26
C LEU A 123 -19.53 15.08 5.00
N ALA A 124 -20.10 15.53 3.87
CA ALA A 124 -20.18 16.94 3.48
C ALA A 124 -21.33 17.70 4.17
N ARG A 125 -22.51 17.07 4.32
CA ARG A 125 -23.73 17.77 4.79
C ARG A 125 -23.92 17.80 6.29
N THR A 126 -23.53 16.72 6.97
CA THR A 126 -24.04 16.45 8.30
C THR A 126 -23.04 16.84 9.39
N ASN A 127 -23.56 17.42 10.46
CA ASN A 127 -22.80 17.67 11.68
C ASN A 127 -22.68 16.35 12.47
N ILE A 128 -21.87 15.45 11.95
CA ILE A 128 -21.59 14.14 12.55
C ILE A 128 -20.54 14.32 13.63
N ASP A 129 -20.69 13.59 14.74
CA ASP A 129 -19.64 13.50 15.76
C ASP A 129 -18.30 13.04 15.16
N ARG A 130 -17.20 13.45 15.79
CA ARG A 130 -15.84 13.16 15.30
C ARG A 130 -15.58 11.67 15.13
N GLU A 131 -16.04 10.86 16.09
CA GLU A 131 -15.85 9.40 16.05
C GLU A 131 -16.64 8.80 14.87
N ALA A 132 -17.90 9.19 14.72
CA ALA A 132 -18.76 8.72 13.64
C ALA A 132 -18.25 9.16 12.26
N ARG A 133 -17.74 10.40 12.13
CA ARG A 133 -17.05 10.90 10.93
C ARG A 133 -15.83 10.05 10.58
N ALA A 134 -14.96 9.78 11.56
CA ALA A 134 -13.77 8.95 11.34
C ALA A 134 -14.13 7.53 10.89
N ARG A 135 -15.17 6.92 11.48
CA ARG A 135 -15.69 5.59 11.08
C ARG A 135 -16.26 5.59 9.65
N LEU A 136 -16.98 6.64 9.25
CA LEU A 136 -17.49 6.80 7.89
C LEU A 136 -16.37 6.97 6.87
N ILE A 137 -15.35 7.79 7.17
CA ILE A 137 -14.16 7.96 6.31
C ILE A 137 -13.45 6.62 6.15
N PHE A 138 -13.21 5.90 7.25
CA PHE A 138 -12.57 4.60 7.22
C PHE A 138 -13.35 3.63 6.32
N ALA A 139 -14.68 3.53 6.47
CA ALA A 139 -15.49 2.66 5.63
C ALA A 139 -15.44 3.06 4.14
N LEU A 140 -15.48 4.36 3.84
CA LEU A 140 -15.34 4.86 2.47
C LEU A 140 -13.97 4.51 1.87
N GLN A 141 -12.87 4.72 2.61
CA GLN A 141 -11.52 4.34 2.18
C GLN A 141 -11.40 2.84 1.94
N GLN A 142 -11.90 2.01 2.87
CA GLN A 142 -11.89 0.55 2.70
C GLN A 142 -12.63 0.13 1.43
N ARG A 143 -13.74 0.79 1.10
CA ARG A 143 -14.48 0.51 -0.13
C ARG A 143 -13.78 0.97 -1.40
N ILE A 144 -13.12 2.13 -1.38
CA ILE A 144 -12.32 2.59 -2.53
C ILE A 144 -11.18 1.60 -2.80
N LEU A 145 -10.45 1.22 -1.76
CA LEU A 145 -9.30 0.31 -1.87
C LEU A 145 -9.72 -1.10 -2.29
N LYS A 146 -10.78 -1.64 -1.67
CA LYS A 146 -11.26 -3.02 -1.88
C LYS A 146 -12.37 -3.14 -2.93
N ALA A 147 -12.68 -2.07 -3.67
CA ALA A 147 -13.69 -2.14 -4.71
C ALA A 147 -13.31 -3.26 -5.71
N PRO A 148 -14.25 -4.13 -6.10
CA PRO A 148 -13.94 -5.18 -7.05
C PRO A 148 -13.47 -4.56 -8.37
N ARG A 149 -12.49 -5.17 -9.04
CA ARG A 149 -11.90 -4.66 -10.29
C ARG A 149 -12.19 -5.61 -11.42
N GLY A 150 -12.54 -5.06 -12.58
CA GLY A 150 -12.71 -5.79 -13.82
C GLY A 150 -11.40 -6.42 -14.30
N ALA A 151 -11.50 -7.57 -14.96
CA ALA A 151 -10.39 -8.30 -15.54
C ALA A 151 -10.77 -8.94 -16.86
N LEU A 152 -9.90 -8.81 -17.85
CA LEU A 152 -10.09 -9.39 -19.19
C LEU A 152 -9.50 -10.80 -19.30
N GLY A 153 -8.35 -11.03 -18.65
CA GLY A 153 -7.64 -12.30 -18.68
C GLY A 153 -6.72 -12.50 -19.90
N VAL A 154 -5.92 -11.50 -20.23
CA VAL A 154 -4.94 -11.54 -21.32
C VAL A 154 -3.54 -11.24 -20.85
N ARG A 155 -2.54 -11.91 -21.44
CA ARG A 155 -1.14 -11.51 -21.37
C ARG A 155 -0.87 -10.54 -22.51
N MET A 156 -0.09 -9.51 -22.24
CA MET A 156 0.04 -8.37 -23.13
C MET A 156 1.46 -7.83 -23.18
N GLU A 157 1.80 -7.25 -24.33
CA GLU A 157 3.08 -6.61 -24.60
C GLU A 157 2.84 -5.23 -25.22
N SER A 158 3.58 -4.23 -24.74
CA SER A 158 3.57 -2.89 -25.31
C SER A 158 4.37 -2.91 -26.61
N MET A 159 3.80 -2.37 -27.68
CA MET A 159 4.52 -2.18 -28.93
C MET A 159 5.23 -0.83 -28.94
N ARG A 160 6.46 -0.79 -29.46
CA ARG A 160 7.23 0.46 -29.52
C ARG A 160 6.73 1.42 -30.59
N ASP A 161 6.24 0.87 -31.71
CA ASP A 161 5.96 1.63 -32.94
C ASP A 161 4.47 1.64 -33.34
N ASP A 162 3.63 0.84 -32.67
CA ASP A 162 2.21 0.68 -33.00
C ASP A 162 1.31 1.29 -31.92
N LEU A 163 0.20 1.89 -32.35
CA LEU A 163 -0.87 2.33 -31.45
C LEU A 163 -1.64 1.08 -30.95
N GLY A 164 -1.57 0.82 -29.66
CA GLY A 164 -2.38 -0.19 -28.98
C GLY A 164 -1.58 -1.22 -28.19
N VAL A 165 -2.29 -2.24 -27.73
CA VAL A 165 -1.77 -3.28 -26.84
C VAL A 165 -1.87 -4.63 -27.52
N ARG A 166 -0.74 -5.30 -27.74
CA ARG A 166 -0.71 -6.61 -28.38
C ARG A 166 -1.01 -7.71 -27.37
N VAL A 167 -1.93 -8.60 -27.73
CA VAL A 167 -2.25 -9.80 -26.96
C VAL A 167 -1.21 -10.88 -27.26
N THR A 168 -0.44 -11.27 -26.24
CA THR A 168 0.61 -12.30 -26.34
C THR A 168 0.20 -13.63 -25.71
N GLY A 169 -0.89 -13.63 -24.94
CA GLY A 169 -1.42 -14.84 -24.31
C GLY A 169 -2.85 -14.64 -23.84
N LEU A 170 -3.56 -15.76 -23.67
CA LEU A 170 -4.93 -15.79 -23.15
C LEU A 170 -4.94 -16.68 -21.91
N ILE A 171 -5.71 -16.29 -20.90
CA ILE A 171 -5.82 -17.05 -19.65
C ILE A 171 -7.04 -17.95 -19.72
N PRO A 172 -6.89 -19.27 -19.54
CA PRO A 172 -8.01 -20.21 -19.63
C PRO A 172 -9.18 -19.88 -18.69
N GLY A 173 -10.39 -19.95 -19.22
CA GLY A 173 -11.64 -19.69 -18.51
C GLY A 173 -11.87 -18.22 -18.14
N MET A 174 -11.13 -17.28 -18.73
CA MET A 174 -11.37 -15.83 -18.60
C MET A 174 -12.08 -15.28 -19.84
N PRO A 175 -12.75 -14.11 -19.74
CA PRO A 175 -13.53 -13.57 -20.85
C PRO A 175 -12.75 -13.39 -22.15
N GLY A 176 -11.49 -12.95 -22.07
CA GLY A 176 -10.63 -12.71 -23.23
C GLY A 176 -10.40 -13.94 -24.11
N GLU A 177 -10.36 -15.15 -23.52
CA GLU A 177 -10.16 -16.40 -24.25
C GLU A 177 -11.26 -16.66 -25.29
N LYS A 178 -12.48 -16.22 -25.02
CA LYS A 178 -13.65 -16.53 -25.86
C LYS A 178 -13.67 -15.74 -27.17
N LEU A 179 -13.07 -14.54 -27.19
CA LEU A 179 -13.25 -13.56 -28.27
C LEU A 179 -11.93 -13.12 -28.92
N LEU A 180 -10.87 -13.02 -28.11
CA LEU A 180 -9.56 -12.56 -28.57
C LEU A 180 -8.71 -13.73 -29.06
N ARG A 181 -7.73 -13.40 -29.90
CA ARG A 181 -6.74 -14.33 -30.45
C ARG A 181 -5.33 -13.82 -30.17
N LEU A 182 -4.37 -14.73 -30.21
CA LEU A 182 -2.96 -14.36 -30.11
C LEU A 182 -2.59 -13.41 -31.26
N HIS A 183 -1.82 -12.37 -30.92
CA HIS A 183 -1.40 -11.28 -31.80
C HIS A 183 -2.50 -10.30 -32.23
N ASP A 184 -3.70 -10.40 -31.66
CA ASP A 184 -4.66 -9.30 -31.74
C ASP A 184 -4.06 -8.04 -31.11
N VAL A 185 -4.35 -6.87 -31.70
CA VAL A 185 -3.93 -5.57 -31.18
C VAL A 185 -5.15 -4.79 -30.75
N VAL A 186 -5.32 -4.63 -29.44
CA VAL A 186 -6.41 -3.83 -28.86
C VAL A 186 -6.02 -2.36 -28.95
N TYR A 187 -6.76 -1.57 -29.72
CA TYR A 187 -6.44 -0.16 -29.96
C TYR A 187 -7.44 0.80 -29.30
N ALA A 188 -8.61 0.33 -28.89
CA ALA A 188 -9.56 1.13 -28.12
C ALA A 188 -10.45 0.27 -27.21
N ILE A 189 -10.99 0.90 -26.16
CA ILE A 189 -12.00 0.33 -25.26
C ILE A 189 -13.09 1.36 -24.96
N ASP A 190 -14.35 1.01 -25.18
CA ASP A 190 -15.50 1.93 -25.12
C ASP A 190 -15.26 3.24 -25.90
N GLY A 191 -14.60 3.12 -27.06
CA GLY A 191 -14.23 4.26 -27.91
C GLY A 191 -13.03 5.09 -27.43
N ALA A 192 -12.50 4.83 -26.23
CA ALA A 192 -11.29 5.48 -25.73
C ALA A 192 -10.04 4.83 -26.36
N PRO A 193 -9.18 5.58 -27.06
CA PRO A 193 -7.99 5.03 -27.69
C PRO A 193 -6.97 4.58 -26.64
N LEU A 194 -6.25 3.50 -26.95
CA LEU A 194 -5.20 2.92 -26.12
C LEU A 194 -3.85 3.16 -26.78
N ALA A 195 -2.93 3.82 -26.08
CA ALA A 195 -1.57 4.02 -26.55
C ALA A 195 -0.61 3.05 -25.85
N LEU A 196 -0.83 2.79 -24.56
CA LEU A 196 0.05 2.01 -23.71
C LEU A 196 -0.69 0.86 -23.03
N ARG A 197 0.08 -0.13 -22.58
CA ARG A 197 -0.40 -1.25 -21.76
C ARG A 197 -1.16 -0.76 -20.53
N GLU A 198 -0.63 0.27 -19.87
CA GLU A 198 -1.20 0.86 -18.67
C GLU A 198 -2.60 1.43 -18.91
N ASP A 199 -2.88 1.94 -20.12
CA ASP A 199 -4.19 2.47 -20.48
C ASP A 199 -5.24 1.36 -20.49
N LEU A 200 -4.90 0.19 -21.04
CA LEU A 200 -5.80 -0.96 -21.05
C LEU A 200 -6.06 -1.44 -19.61
N ILE A 201 -5.01 -1.53 -18.79
CA ILE A 201 -5.14 -1.91 -17.38
C ILE A 201 -6.05 -0.92 -16.63
N ARG A 202 -5.83 0.39 -16.77
CA ARG A 202 -6.65 1.43 -16.12
C ARG A 202 -8.11 1.36 -16.58
N ASN A 203 -8.37 1.28 -17.88
CA ASN A 203 -9.73 1.25 -18.43
C ASN A 203 -10.50 -0.03 -18.06
N VAL A 204 -9.83 -1.18 -17.94
CA VAL A 204 -10.48 -2.44 -17.55
C VAL A 204 -10.66 -2.53 -16.03
N GLN A 205 -9.63 -2.23 -15.24
CA GLN A 205 -9.66 -2.41 -13.79
C GLN A 205 -10.38 -1.29 -13.03
N SER A 206 -10.62 -0.14 -13.66
CA SER A 206 -11.48 0.92 -13.10
C SER A 206 -12.97 0.54 -13.10
N LYS A 207 -13.37 -0.45 -13.90
CA LYS A 207 -14.75 -0.90 -14.03
C LYS A 207 -15.05 -2.06 -13.07
N GLU A 208 -16.33 -2.22 -12.76
CA GLU A 208 -16.81 -3.34 -11.95
C GLU A 208 -16.79 -4.66 -12.75
N PRO A 209 -16.56 -5.81 -12.09
CA PRO A 209 -16.80 -7.11 -12.70
C PRO A 209 -18.27 -7.25 -13.14
N GLY A 210 -18.51 -7.98 -14.22
CA GLY A 210 -19.83 -8.13 -14.83
C GLY A 210 -20.22 -6.97 -15.76
N ARG A 211 -19.44 -5.88 -15.79
CA ARG A 211 -19.69 -4.79 -16.74
C ARG A 211 -19.32 -5.24 -18.15
N VAL A 212 -20.23 -5.03 -19.10
CA VAL A 212 -19.96 -5.20 -20.53
C VAL A 212 -19.21 -3.97 -21.06
N VAL A 213 -18.11 -4.22 -21.78
CA VAL A 213 -17.29 -3.21 -22.45
C VAL A 213 -17.12 -3.57 -23.91
N THR A 214 -16.93 -2.56 -24.76
CA THR A 214 -16.64 -2.72 -26.19
C THR A 214 -15.13 -2.66 -26.41
N LEU A 215 -14.54 -3.71 -26.96
CA LEU A 215 -13.13 -3.75 -27.34
C LEU A 215 -12.99 -3.62 -28.84
N SER A 216 -12.20 -2.64 -29.29
CA SER A 216 -11.84 -2.48 -30.70
C SER A 216 -10.45 -3.03 -30.94
N VAL A 217 -10.35 -3.95 -31.90
CA VAL A 217 -9.18 -4.78 -32.14
C VAL A 217 -8.80 -4.75 -33.62
N TYR A 218 -7.49 -4.64 -33.88
CA TYR A 218 -6.91 -4.99 -35.17
C TYR A 218 -6.47 -6.46 -35.16
N ARG A 219 -6.91 -7.21 -36.17
CA ARG A 219 -6.55 -8.60 -36.37
C ARG A 219 -5.86 -8.77 -37.71
N GLN A 220 -4.68 -9.37 -37.70
CA GLN A 220 -3.99 -9.67 -38.95
C GLN A 220 -4.73 -10.76 -39.72
N GLN A 221 -5.07 -10.48 -40.98
CA GLN A 221 -5.62 -11.48 -41.88
C GLN A 221 -4.61 -12.61 -42.10
N ARG A 222 -5.10 -13.85 -42.12
CA ARG A 222 -4.28 -15.04 -42.37
C ARG A 222 -4.88 -15.85 -43.50
N ASP A 223 -4.02 -16.44 -44.31
CA ASP A 223 -4.43 -17.39 -45.36
C ASP A 223 -4.93 -18.71 -44.77
N ALA A 224 -5.43 -19.61 -45.61
CA ALA A 224 -5.91 -20.94 -45.20
C ALA A 224 -4.82 -21.81 -44.53
N LYS A 225 -3.54 -21.46 -44.68
CA LYS A 225 -2.39 -22.14 -44.05
C LYS A 225 -1.94 -21.44 -42.77
N GLY A 226 -2.66 -20.40 -42.33
CA GLY A 226 -2.36 -19.63 -41.12
C GLY A 226 -1.23 -18.62 -41.27
N LYS A 227 -0.71 -18.38 -42.49
CA LYS A 227 0.32 -17.38 -42.75
C LYS A 227 -0.31 -16.00 -42.84
N GLY A 228 0.31 -15.01 -42.21
CA GLY A 228 -0.14 -13.62 -42.28
C GLY A 228 -0.16 -13.11 -43.72
N LEU A 229 -1.27 -12.48 -44.10
CA LEU A 229 -1.39 -11.77 -45.37
C LEU A 229 -0.77 -10.39 -45.23
N PHE A 230 -0.06 -9.99 -46.27
CA PHE A 230 0.58 -8.69 -46.39
C PHE A 230 0.10 -8.04 -47.69
N ASP A 231 -0.04 -6.73 -47.67
CA ASP A 231 -0.36 -5.94 -48.85
C ASP A 231 0.83 -5.88 -49.82
N ALA A 232 0.65 -5.21 -50.96
CA ALA A 232 1.70 -5.02 -51.97
C ALA A 232 2.95 -4.26 -51.45
N ASN A 233 2.82 -3.55 -50.33
CA ASN A 233 3.89 -2.79 -49.70
C ASN A 233 4.58 -3.58 -48.57
N GLY A 234 4.18 -4.83 -48.35
CA GLY A 234 4.70 -5.67 -47.27
C GLY A 234 4.16 -5.32 -45.89
N GLN A 235 3.09 -4.52 -45.78
CA GLN A 235 2.41 -4.22 -44.53
C GLN A 235 1.35 -5.29 -44.21
N PRO A 236 1.16 -5.66 -42.94
CA PRO A 236 0.16 -6.66 -42.57
C PRO A 236 -1.23 -6.14 -42.92
N LEU A 237 -2.04 -6.98 -43.56
CA LEU A 237 -3.44 -6.64 -43.84
C LEU A 237 -4.23 -6.82 -42.54
N LEU A 238 -4.77 -5.72 -41.99
CA LEU A 238 -5.45 -5.69 -40.69
C LEU A 238 -6.95 -5.51 -40.85
N ASP A 239 -7.72 -6.40 -40.25
CA ASP A 239 -9.18 -6.25 -40.10
C ASP A 239 -9.51 -5.59 -38.76
N LYS A 240 -10.51 -4.71 -38.80
CA LYS A 240 -11.09 -4.11 -37.59
C LYS A 240 -12.23 -4.99 -37.09
N HIS A 241 -12.19 -5.31 -35.81
CA HIS A 241 -13.26 -5.99 -35.11
C HIS A 241 -13.63 -5.25 -33.85
N ASP A 242 -14.93 -5.18 -33.56
CA ASP A 242 -15.45 -4.70 -32.29
C ASP A 242 -16.12 -5.87 -31.57
N PHE A 243 -15.78 -6.05 -30.30
CA PHE A 243 -16.29 -7.13 -29.47
C PHE A 243 -16.90 -6.57 -28.19
N GLU A 244 -18.13 -6.97 -27.88
CA GLU A 244 -18.71 -6.75 -26.55
C GLU A 244 -18.30 -7.89 -25.62
N ILE A 245 -17.71 -7.54 -24.48
CA ILE A 245 -17.18 -8.51 -23.52
C ILE A 245 -17.55 -8.13 -22.10
N GLU A 246 -18.03 -9.13 -21.34
CA GLU A 246 -18.29 -9.00 -19.91
C GLU A 246 -16.99 -9.20 -19.12
N LEU A 247 -16.64 -8.25 -18.26
CA LEU A 247 -15.43 -8.31 -17.45
C LEU A 247 -15.56 -9.34 -16.31
N ALA A 248 -14.51 -10.12 -16.07
CA ALA A 248 -14.40 -10.96 -14.88
C ALA A 248 -13.84 -10.16 -13.69
N SER A 249 -13.67 -10.78 -12.52
CA SER A 249 -13.00 -10.14 -11.38
C SER A 249 -11.48 -10.32 -11.41
N THR A 250 -10.74 -9.33 -10.89
CA THR A 250 -9.30 -9.49 -10.65
C THR A 250 -8.99 -10.63 -9.69
N ASP A 251 -9.87 -10.93 -8.74
CA ASP A 251 -9.65 -12.04 -7.81
C ASP A 251 -9.66 -13.37 -8.56
N THR A 252 -10.53 -13.51 -9.57
CA THR A 252 -10.53 -14.68 -10.47
C THR A 252 -9.26 -14.73 -11.32
N LEU A 253 -8.78 -13.57 -11.77
CA LEU A 253 -7.53 -13.45 -12.51
C LEU A 253 -6.32 -13.90 -11.69
N GLU A 254 -6.24 -13.48 -10.42
CA GLU A 254 -5.13 -13.85 -9.52
C GLU A 254 -5.12 -15.37 -9.26
N VAL A 255 -6.29 -15.98 -9.08
CA VAL A 255 -6.41 -17.44 -8.89
C VAL A 255 -6.05 -18.22 -10.16
N LYS A 256 -6.52 -17.78 -11.33
CA LYS A 256 -6.32 -18.51 -12.61
C LYS A 256 -5.01 -18.17 -13.32
N GLY A 257 -4.43 -17.02 -13.05
CA GLY A 257 -3.28 -16.46 -13.78
C GLY A 257 -1.94 -17.13 -13.44
N GLY A 258 -1.88 -17.87 -12.34
CA GLY A 258 -0.67 -18.49 -11.82
C GLY A 258 0.32 -17.48 -11.20
N PRO A 259 1.36 -17.97 -10.51
CA PRO A 259 2.34 -17.12 -9.81
C PRO A 259 3.14 -16.19 -10.75
N GLU A 260 3.26 -16.54 -12.04
CA GLU A 260 3.91 -15.69 -13.05
C GLU A 260 3.19 -14.36 -13.31
N GLN A 261 1.91 -14.24 -12.90
CA GLN A 261 1.12 -13.02 -13.05
C GLN A 261 1.07 -12.14 -11.80
N VAL A 262 1.74 -12.56 -10.72
CA VAL A 262 1.93 -11.68 -9.56
C VAL A 262 2.89 -10.58 -10.02
N ASN A 263 2.31 -9.47 -10.49
CA ASN A 263 3.09 -8.28 -10.80
C ASN A 263 3.84 -7.89 -9.53
N LEU A 264 5.18 -7.88 -9.61
CA LEU A 264 6.05 -7.39 -8.53
C LEU A 264 5.80 -5.90 -8.22
N LEU A 265 5.11 -5.19 -9.12
CA LEU A 265 4.76 -3.79 -8.99
C LEU A 265 3.24 -3.62 -8.81
N PRO A 266 2.80 -2.67 -7.97
CA PRO A 266 1.39 -2.35 -7.79
C PRO A 266 0.77 -1.89 -9.11
N SER A 267 -0.47 -2.32 -9.36
CA SER A 267 -1.20 -1.89 -10.55
C SER A 267 -1.44 -0.36 -10.53
N PRO A 268 -1.47 0.33 -11.67
CA PRO A 268 -1.69 1.78 -11.71
C PRO A 268 -3.01 2.19 -11.04
N ILE A 269 -4.05 1.35 -11.15
CA ILE A 269 -5.34 1.60 -10.50
C ILE A 269 -5.27 1.47 -8.98
N SER A 270 -4.38 0.63 -8.44
CA SER A 270 -4.17 0.51 -6.99
C SER A 270 -3.63 1.82 -6.43
N LEU A 271 -2.62 2.40 -7.10
CA LEU A 271 -2.05 3.68 -6.73
C LEU A 271 -3.06 4.83 -6.85
N GLU A 272 -3.89 4.84 -7.90
CA GLU A 272 -4.98 5.83 -8.03
C GLU A 272 -6.00 5.72 -6.90
N ARG A 273 -6.37 4.51 -6.49
CA ARG A 273 -7.31 4.27 -5.38
C ARG A 273 -6.73 4.66 -4.04
N GLU A 274 -5.45 4.42 -3.81
CA GLU A 274 -4.73 4.90 -2.63
C GLU A 274 -4.73 6.43 -2.58
N ALA A 275 -4.36 7.08 -3.68
CA ALA A 275 -4.38 8.54 -3.79
C ALA A 275 -5.79 9.11 -3.60
N LEU A 276 -6.83 8.45 -4.13
CA LEU A 276 -8.22 8.84 -3.94
C LEU A 276 -8.67 8.65 -2.48
N ALA A 277 -8.31 7.53 -1.85
CA ALA A 277 -8.61 7.27 -0.44
C ALA A 277 -7.91 8.28 0.48
N GLU A 278 -6.69 8.68 0.16
CA GLU A 278 -5.95 9.73 0.85
C GLU A 278 -6.59 11.11 0.65
N ALA A 279 -7.00 11.44 -0.58
CA ALA A 279 -7.71 12.69 -0.87
C ALA A 279 -9.04 12.79 -0.11
N VAL A 280 -9.78 11.67 0.01
CA VAL A 280 -10.99 11.58 0.83
C VAL A 280 -10.69 11.85 2.30
N ALA A 281 -9.67 11.20 2.87
CA ALA A 281 -9.29 11.43 4.26
C ALA A 281 -8.82 12.87 4.51
N THR A 282 -8.09 13.45 3.56
CA THR A 282 -7.61 14.82 3.65
C THR A 282 -8.76 15.82 3.60
N ARG A 283 -9.73 15.61 2.69
CA ARG A 283 -10.87 16.52 2.52
C ARG A 283 -11.86 16.44 3.67
N PHE A 284 -12.21 15.23 4.08
CA PHE A 284 -13.32 15.02 5.02
C PHE A 284 -12.87 14.76 6.45
N GLY A 285 -11.59 14.45 6.66
CA GLY A 285 -11.00 14.22 7.97
C GLY A 285 -10.78 15.52 8.73
N GLU A 286 -10.65 15.40 10.05
CA GLU A 286 -10.26 16.53 10.87
C GLU A 286 -8.77 16.81 10.68
N THR A 287 -8.39 18.08 10.69
CA THR A 287 -6.98 18.47 10.72
C THR A 287 -6.34 17.88 11.97
N ALA A 288 -5.32 17.03 11.78
CA ALA A 288 -4.59 16.40 12.87
C ALA A 288 -4.17 17.49 13.88
N ARG A 289 -4.68 17.39 15.10
CA ARG A 289 -4.24 18.25 16.19
C ARG A 289 -3.05 17.59 16.84
N VAL A 290 -1.92 18.29 16.84
CA VAL A 290 -0.78 17.90 17.66
C VAL A 290 -1.22 18.04 19.11
N LEU A 291 -1.41 16.91 19.77
CA LEU A 291 -1.62 16.89 21.22
C LEU A 291 -0.25 17.09 21.85
N THR A 292 0.02 18.31 22.32
CA THR A 292 1.15 18.55 23.21
C THR A 292 0.80 17.91 24.55
N LEU A 293 1.33 16.71 24.80
CA LEU A 293 1.29 16.14 26.14
C LEU A 293 2.05 17.10 27.06
N PRO A 294 1.52 17.42 28.25
CA PRO A 294 2.24 18.26 29.19
C PRO A 294 3.61 17.63 29.46
N GLU A 295 4.66 18.44 29.47
CA GLU A 295 6.06 18.01 29.58
C GLU A 295 6.29 17.03 30.75
N ARG A 296 5.56 17.25 31.86
CA ARG A 296 5.55 16.36 33.03
C ARG A 296 5.08 14.93 32.74
N GLU A 297 4.09 14.74 31.87
CA GLU A 297 3.64 13.39 31.48
C GLU A 297 4.65 12.70 30.57
N VAL A 298 5.34 13.47 29.71
CA VAL A 298 6.40 12.96 28.85
C VAL A 298 7.60 12.51 29.69
N GLU A 299 8.02 13.33 30.67
CA GLU A 299 9.08 12.97 31.61
C GLU A 299 8.69 11.78 32.51
N ALA A 300 7.45 11.74 33.00
CA ALA A 300 6.97 10.61 33.79
C ALA A 300 6.96 9.30 32.98
N ARG A 301 6.55 9.34 31.71
CA ARG A 301 6.59 8.17 30.81
C ARG A 301 8.02 7.77 30.46
N LYS A 302 8.93 8.73 30.25
CA LYS A 302 10.37 8.45 30.08
C LYS A 302 10.94 7.76 31.31
N GLY A 303 10.63 8.25 32.50
CA GLY A 303 11.02 7.63 33.77
C GLY A 303 10.48 6.20 33.92
N GLN A 304 9.19 5.98 33.63
CA GLN A 304 8.58 4.63 33.67
C GLN A 304 9.21 3.67 32.66
N ALA A 305 9.54 4.15 31.45
CA ALA A 305 10.21 3.34 30.44
C ALA A 305 11.64 2.95 30.86
N LEU A 306 12.37 3.89 31.49
CA LEU A 306 13.70 3.61 32.06
C LEU A 306 13.61 2.61 33.23
N ASP A 307 12.63 2.76 34.12
CA ASP A 307 12.41 1.88 35.28
C ASP A 307 12.02 0.45 34.87
N ALA A 308 11.44 0.26 33.68
CA ALA A 308 11.15 -1.06 33.12
C ALA A 308 12.40 -1.80 32.58
N HIS A 309 13.53 -1.11 32.40
CA HIS A 309 14.75 -1.72 31.86
C HIS A 309 15.34 -2.74 32.86
N PRO A 310 15.83 -3.92 32.42
CA PRO A 310 16.29 -4.98 33.31
C PRO A 310 17.31 -4.53 34.35
N VAL A 311 18.30 -3.73 33.94
CA VAL A 311 19.37 -3.21 34.82
C VAL A 311 18.82 -2.27 35.89
N VAL A 312 17.90 -1.37 35.52
CA VAL A 312 17.28 -0.42 36.47
C VAL A 312 16.34 -1.16 37.42
N ARG A 313 15.59 -2.14 36.91
CA ARG A 313 14.71 -2.98 37.72
C ARG A 313 15.48 -3.78 38.79
N GLU A 314 16.64 -4.32 38.43
CA GLU A 314 17.54 -5.00 39.38
C GLU A 314 18.06 -4.03 40.44
N ALA A 315 18.51 -2.83 40.03
CA ALA A 315 18.95 -1.78 40.95
C ALA A 315 17.82 -1.34 41.93
N LEU A 316 16.60 -1.15 41.43
CA LEU A 316 15.43 -0.83 42.24
C LEU A 316 15.09 -1.96 43.23
N ALA A 317 15.18 -3.22 42.80
CA ALA A 317 14.98 -4.37 43.68
C ALA A 317 16.03 -4.42 44.81
N SER A 318 17.30 -4.14 44.50
CA SER A 318 18.36 -4.01 45.51
C SER A 318 18.08 -2.88 46.50
N LEU A 319 17.66 -1.70 46.03
CA LEU A 319 17.26 -0.58 46.89
C LEU A 319 16.10 -0.98 47.82
N GLU A 320 15.07 -1.67 47.32
CA GLU A 320 13.94 -2.09 48.13
C GLU A 320 14.32 -3.12 49.20
N LEU A 321 15.21 -4.06 48.87
CA LEU A 321 15.75 -5.02 49.83
C LEU A 321 16.52 -4.30 50.95
N LEU A 322 17.39 -3.36 50.61
CA LEU A 322 18.17 -2.60 51.58
C LEU A 322 17.30 -1.72 52.49
N ARG A 323 16.20 -1.15 51.95
CA ARG A 323 15.18 -0.46 52.77
C ARG A 323 14.56 -1.37 53.83
N LYS A 324 14.35 -2.66 53.52
CA LYS A 324 13.77 -3.63 54.47
C LYS A 324 14.76 -4.08 55.54
N VAL A 325 16.04 -4.19 55.19
CA VAL A 325 17.11 -4.64 56.10
C VAL A 325 17.67 -3.50 56.95
N GLY A 326 17.44 -2.24 56.55
CA GLY A 326 17.79 -1.06 57.36
C GLY A 326 19.26 -0.68 57.33
N GLY A 327 19.95 -0.90 56.21
CA GLY A 327 21.35 -0.52 56.06
C GLY A 327 21.79 -0.41 54.61
N ALA A 328 22.80 0.42 54.35
CA ALA A 328 23.46 0.50 53.05
C ALA A 328 24.53 -0.59 52.94
N ASP A 329 24.53 -1.34 51.84
CA ASP A 329 25.60 -2.29 51.51
C ASP A 329 26.59 -1.69 50.50
N ALA A 330 27.83 -1.48 50.94
CA ALA A 330 28.89 -0.92 50.11
C ALA A 330 29.23 -1.81 48.90
N ALA A 331 29.07 -3.13 49.02
CA ALA A 331 29.33 -4.05 47.91
C ALA A 331 28.27 -3.89 46.81
N THR A 332 26.99 -3.85 47.17
CA THR A 332 25.89 -3.58 46.24
C THR A 332 26.04 -2.23 45.53
N MET A 333 26.35 -1.15 46.26
CA MET A 333 26.58 0.16 45.63
C MET A 333 27.72 0.13 44.60
N LYS A 334 28.84 -0.54 44.92
CA LYS A 334 29.98 -0.66 44.02
C LYS A 334 29.63 -1.42 42.75
N LEU A 335 28.83 -2.48 42.84
CA LEU A 335 28.36 -3.24 41.67
C LEU A 335 27.47 -2.39 40.76
N LEU A 336 26.53 -1.63 41.33
CA LEU A 336 25.66 -0.74 40.54
C LEU A 336 26.45 0.38 39.83
N LEU A 337 27.46 0.96 40.50
CA LEU A 337 28.35 1.95 39.87
C LEU A 337 29.18 1.36 38.71
N ILE A 338 29.64 0.12 38.84
CA ILE A 338 30.32 -0.59 37.74
C ILE A 338 29.36 -0.73 36.56
N GLU A 339 28.11 -1.10 36.79
CA GLU A 339 27.12 -1.28 35.73
C GLU A 339 26.76 0.04 35.04
N ALA A 340 26.58 1.13 35.80
CA ALA A 340 26.41 2.47 35.24
C ALA A 340 27.61 2.90 34.38
N THR A 341 28.83 2.56 34.81
CA THR A 341 30.06 2.83 34.03
C THR A 341 30.09 2.05 32.72
N LYS A 342 29.68 0.77 32.72
CA LYS A 342 29.58 -0.02 31.48
C LYS A 342 28.56 0.55 30.50
N LEU A 343 27.41 1.04 31.00
CA LEU A 343 26.40 1.69 30.15
C LEU A 343 26.97 2.94 29.47
N ARG A 344 27.75 3.75 30.19
CA ARG A 344 28.45 4.93 29.62
C ARG A 344 29.49 4.55 28.59
N GLN A 345 30.35 3.57 28.90
CA GLN A 345 31.35 3.06 27.94
C GLN A 345 30.69 2.52 26.66
N LYS A 346 29.54 1.83 26.80
CA LYS A 346 28.77 1.39 25.65
C LYS A 346 28.27 2.58 24.84
N ALA A 347 27.73 3.62 25.47
CA ALA A 347 27.27 4.83 24.79
C ALA A 347 28.39 5.55 23.99
N GLU A 348 29.64 5.44 24.45
CA GLU A 348 30.83 6.00 23.78
C GLU A 348 31.34 5.16 22.60
N SER A 349 30.88 3.92 22.45
CA SER A 349 31.37 3.04 21.38
C SER A 349 30.91 3.50 19.98
N ASP A 350 31.81 3.35 19.01
CA ASP A 350 31.54 3.67 17.61
C ASP A 350 30.42 2.78 17.04
N GLY A 351 29.58 3.36 16.17
CA GLY A 351 28.52 2.63 15.46
C GLY A 351 27.14 2.62 16.13
N ILE A 352 26.98 3.33 17.25
CA ILE A 352 25.68 3.50 17.92
C ILE A 352 25.00 4.80 17.44
N SER A 353 23.68 4.74 17.26
CA SER A 353 22.87 5.92 16.91
C SER A 353 22.79 6.94 18.05
N ASP A 354 22.60 8.23 17.75
CA ASP A 354 22.51 9.27 18.77
C ASP A 354 21.37 9.03 19.77
N ALA A 355 20.23 8.51 19.31
CA ALA A 355 19.10 8.17 20.17
C ALA A 355 19.40 7.01 21.14
N GLU A 356 20.14 6.00 20.67
CA GLU A 356 20.56 4.88 21.52
C GLU A 356 21.64 5.32 22.52
N ARG A 357 22.55 6.20 22.11
CA ARG A 357 23.51 6.84 23.02
C ARG A 357 22.80 7.61 24.12
N GLU A 358 21.84 8.47 23.76
CA GLU A 358 21.04 9.23 24.73
C GLU A 358 20.29 8.30 25.71
N HIS A 359 19.71 7.21 25.20
CA HIS A 359 19.02 6.22 26.03
C HIS A 359 19.95 5.51 27.03
N LEU A 360 21.14 5.09 26.58
CA LEU A 360 22.14 4.44 27.44
C LEU A 360 22.65 5.37 28.54
N LEU A 361 22.85 6.65 28.22
CA LEU A 361 23.23 7.66 29.21
C LEU A 361 22.11 7.88 30.23
N ALA A 362 20.85 8.00 29.79
CA ALA A 362 19.71 8.15 30.68
C ALA A 362 19.53 6.95 31.62
N LEU A 363 19.82 5.72 31.16
CA LEU A 363 19.84 4.52 32.00
C LEU A 363 20.96 4.59 33.05
N ALA A 364 22.16 4.99 32.66
CA ALA A 364 23.29 5.12 33.59
C ALA A 364 23.00 6.17 34.68
N ASP A 365 22.46 7.33 34.31
CA ASP A 365 22.09 8.38 35.25
C ASP A 365 20.99 7.94 36.21
N ARG A 366 20.03 7.14 35.72
CA ARG A 366 18.97 6.56 36.58
C ARG A 366 19.54 5.57 37.60
N VAL A 367 20.49 4.72 37.20
CA VAL A 367 21.18 3.81 38.12
C VAL A 367 21.97 4.59 39.18
N ASP A 368 22.66 5.65 38.78
CA ASP A 368 23.39 6.52 39.73
C ASP A 368 22.46 7.21 40.73
N ALA A 369 21.28 7.66 40.29
CA ALA A 369 20.26 8.21 41.18
C ALA A 369 19.81 7.18 42.23
N ILE A 370 19.64 5.92 41.85
CA ILE A 370 19.31 4.82 42.77
C ILE A 370 20.45 4.58 43.76
N VAL A 371 21.71 4.58 43.31
CA VAL A 371 22.89 4.45 44.19
C VAL A 371 22.94 5.58 45.22
N LEU A 372 22.67 6.82 44.80
CA LEU A 372 22.57 7.96 45.71
C LEU A 372 21.45 7.77 46.75
N GLU A 373 20.30 7.23 46.37
CA GLU A 373 19.24 6.89 47.31
C GLU A 373 19.67 5.82 48.32
N ILE A 374 20.36 4.76 47.87
CA ILE A 374 20.91 3.73 48.76
C ILE A 374 21.88 4.35 49.77
N SER A 375 22.77 5.25 49.31
CA SER A 375 23.77 5.88 50.19
C SER A 375 23.16 6.71 51.32
N ARG A 376 21.95 7.26 51.10
CA ARG A 376 21.21 8.04 52.11
C ARG A 376 20.57 7.17 53.19
N LEU A 377 20.36 5.87 52.94
CA LEU A 377 19.82 4.93 53.93
C LEU A 377 20.85 4.48 54.98
N GLY A 378 22.15 4.65 54.68
CA GLY A 378 23.25 4.27 55.58
C GLY A 378 23.70 5.38 56.54
N LYS A 379 23.08 6.57 56.46
CA LYS A 379 23.26 7.67 57.41
C LYS A 379 22.10 7.66 58.38
#